data_AF-A0A9D8RDY2-F1
#
_entry.id   AF-A0A9D8RDY2-F1
#
_cell.length_a   1.000
_cell.length_b   1.000
_cell.length_c   1.000
_cell.angle_alpha   90.00
_cell.angle_beta   90.00
_cell.angle_gamma   90.00
#
_symmetry.space_group_name_H-M   'P 1'
#
loop_
_entity.id
_entity.type
_entity.pdbx_description
1 polymer ?
#
loop_
_entity_poly.entity_id
_entity_poly.type
_entity_poly.pdbx_seq_one_letter_code
_entity_poly.pdbx_strand_id
1 'polypeptide(L)'
;MKKRNLTPVYITAAAIFIVLYIFFAAHPLGKEYCFSPDWKINVNATSENPEAEVSAEEIPLTEQLLHFKLGQTIGYFTKEGKIALSESFPAKASISDTYYSLYNSEAQDISFYNNRGHKAGTISTSGFPFFEEDRIYVFLPGGCSFSYCNANGKVEWTCESTLPVTAFSSNKNYASAGYADGSIKVIDNRTGKVEISFAPGGSDNPILLGLDISPDGEYVASISGLNKQRFVLAHKEENQPKILFHTFLSSDLHRRTFVKFSKDGQKVFYNYENHLGIYDLQKQKNYSIRIESKILSMEETDDLFFLLGKKDNTYTVYIIERTNVLEGSFSFEADSAFIKTCDNYLFTGKDDTISRITISKE
;
A
#
# COMPACT_ATOMS: atom_id res chain seq x y z
N MET A 1 -64.81 10.16 50.57
CA MET A 1 -63.64 9.33 50.17
C MET A 1 -62.41 10.22 50.02
N LYS A 2 -61.39 10.06 50.89
CA LYS A 2 -60.12 10.81 50.81
C LYS A 2 -59.37 10.40 49.53
N LYS A 3 -59.14 11.32 48.59
CA LYS A 3 -58.23 11.12 47.46
C LYS A 3 -56.83 10.84 48.02
N ARG A 4 -56.35 9.60 47.89
CA ARG A 4 -54.96 9.24 48.22
C ARG A 4 -54.06 10.00 47.26
N ASN A 5 -53.17 10.82 47.81
CA ASN A 5 -52.15 11.54 47.04
C ASN A 5 -51.17 10.49 46.49
N LEU A 6 -51.28 10.16 45.20
CA LEU A 6 -50.45 9.14 44.52
C LEU A 6 -49.08 9.70 44.08
N THR A 7 -48.86 11.01 44.23
CA THR A 7 -47.62 11.72 43.95
C THR A 7 -46.34 11.04 44.48
N PRO A 8 -46.28 10.56 45.75
CA PRO A 8 -45.07 9.90 46.24
C PRO A 8 -44.79 8.56 45.54
N VAL A 9 -45.83 7.84 45.08
CA VAL A 9 -45.65 6.58 44.33
C VAL A 9 -45.07 6.85 42.94
N TYR A 10 -45.54 7.89 42.24
CA TYR A 10 -44.98 8.27 40.95
C TYR A 10 -43.54 8.78 41.05
N ILE A 11 -43.22 9.53 42.10
CA ILE A 11 -41.84 10.00 42.34
C ILE A 11 -40.92 8.80 42.62
N THR A 12 -41.38 7.82 43.39
CA THR A 12 -40.59 6.63 43.71
C THR A 12 -40.42 5.73 42.47
N ALA A 13 -41.47 5.55 41.68
CA ALA A 13 -41.40 4.81 40.42
C ALA A 13 -40.48 5.49 39.39
N ALA A 14 -40.53 6.82 39.28
CA ALA A 14 -39.63 7.59 38.42
C ALA A 14 -38.17 7.48 38.90
N ALA A 15 -37.92 7.54 40.20
CA ALA A 15 -36.57 7.36 40.75
C ALA A 15 -36.03 5.94 40.46
N ILE A 16 -36.86 4.90 40.66
CA ILE A 16 -36.48 3.52 40.33
C ILE A 16 -36.21 3.38 38.82
N PHE A 17 -37.04 3.97 37.97
CA PHE A 17 -36.85 3.94 36.52
C PHE A 17 -35.55 4.63 36.10
N ILE A 18 -35.21 5.79 36.68
CA ILE A 18 -33.95 6.49 36.40
C ILE A 18 -32.75 5.64 36.84
N VAL A 19 -32.80 5.01 38.01
CA VAL A 19 -31.73 4.13 38.49
C VAL A 19 -31.57 2.93 37.56
N LEU A 20 -32.66 2.24 37.22
CA LEU A 20 -32.61 1.12 36.27
C LEU A 20 -32.11 1.57 34.89
N TYR A 21 -32.56 2.72 34.41
CA TYR A 21 -32.10 3.28 33.14
C TYR A 21 -30.61 3.56 33.14
N ILE A 22 -30.03 4.12 34.21
CA ILE A 22 -28.58 4.35 34.29
C ILE A 22 -27.81 3.03 34.23
N PHE A 23 -28.28 1.97 34.91
CA PHE A 23 -27.61 0.66 34.87
C PHE A 23 -27.77 -0.06 33.52
N PHE A 24 -28.92 0.05 32.85
CA PHE A 24 -29.15 -0.60 31.55
C PHE A 24 -28.67 0.22 30.34
N ALA A 25 -28.61 1.56 30.47
CA ALA A 25 -28.12 2.46 29.42
C ALA A 25 -26.61 2.69 29.51
N ALA A 26 -25.96 2.38 30.65
CA ALA A 26 -24.51 2.30 30.75
C ALA A 26 -23.98 1.11 29.94
N HIS A 27 -23.99 1.26 28.61
CA HIS A 27 -23.19 0.42 27.75
C HIS A 27 -21.72 0.82 27.97
N PRO A 28 -20.82 -0.14 28.20
CA PRO A 28 -19.40 0.17 28.22
C PRO A 28 -19.07 0.89 26.92
N LEU A 29 -18.43 2.06 27.03
CA LEU A 29 -17.86 2.74 25.88
C LEU A 29 -16.99 1.72 25.13
N GLY A 30 -17.17 1.66 23.81
CA GLY A 30 -16.32 0.83 22.97
C GLY A 30 -14.87 1.25 23.15
N LYS A 31 -13.94 0.32 22.96
CA LYS A 31 -12.52 0.67 22.99
C LYS A 31 -12.20 1.64 21.86
N GLU A 32 -11.46 2.69 22.16
CA GLU A 32 -11.06 3.71 21.18
C GLU A 32 -9.60 3.51 20.76
N TYR A 33 -9.27 3.87 19.52
CA TYR A 33 -7.90 3.87 19.06
C TYR A 33 -7.18 5.13 19.54
N CYS A 34 -6.08 4.95 20.26
CA CYS A 34 -5.20 6.02 20.70
C CYS A 34 -3.93 6.01 19.85
N PHE A 35 -3.57 7.19 19.33
CA PHE A 35 -2.38 7.41 18.51
C PHE A 35 -1.40 8.29 19.28
N SER A 36 -0.39 7.67 19.88
CA SER A 36 0.59 8.38 20.72
C SER A 36 1.90 8.60 19.97
N PRO A 37 2.34 9.85 19.73
CA PRO A 37 3.65 10.12 19.14
C PRO A 37 4.75 9.67 20.10
N ASP A 38 5.76 9.01 19.57
CA ASP A 38 6.81 8.38 20.38
C ASP A 38 8.16 9.09 20.21
N TRP A 39 8.71 9.05 19.00
CA TRP A 39 9.94 9.73 18.66
C TRP A 39 9.89 10.30 17.24
N LYS A 40 10.80 11.23 16.97
CA LYS A 40 11.07 11.81 15.66
C LYS A 40 12.57 11.93 15.44
N ILE A 41 13.05 11.46 14.30
CA ILE A 41 14.45 11.54 13.88
C ILE A 41 14.58 12.33 12.59
N ASN A 42 15.75 12.93 12.36
CA ASN A 42 16.11 13.57 11.11
C ASN A 42 17.13 12.67 10.37
N VAL A 43 16.84 12.32 9.11
CA VAL A 43 17.67 11.41 8.30
C VAL A 43 18.94 12.08 7.76
N ASN A 44 18.94 13.42 7.68
CA ASN A 44 20.08 14.22 7.22
C ASN A 44 21.00 14.63 8.37
N ALA A 45 20.50 14.75 9.60
CA ALA A 45 21.30 15.10 10.79
C ALA A 45 22.38 14.04 11.10
N THR A 46 22.23 12.83 10.58
CA THR A 46 23.22 11.75 10.62
C THR A 46 24.53 12.11 9.91
N SER A 47 24.49 12.99 8.90
CA SER A 47 25.67 13.57 8.25
C SER A 47 26.49 14.48 9.18
N GLU A 48 25.85 15.03 10.23
CA GLU A 48 26.44 16.00 11.15
C GLU A 48 26.87 15.36 12.49
N ASN A 49 26.34 14.18 12.84
CA ASN A 49 26.72 13.44 14.04
C ASN A 49 26.83 11.92 13.78
N PRO A 50 28.02 11.41 13.41
CA PRO A 50 28.24 10.00 13.04
C PRO A 50 27.92 8.98 14.14
N GLU A 51 27.82 9.41 15.40
CA GLU A 51 27.48 8.54 16.55
C GLU A 51 26.00 8.11 16.57
N ALA A 52 25.13 8.76 15.79
CA ALA A 52 23.72 8.38 15.65
C ALA A 52 23.48 7.27 14.61
N GLU A 53 24.49 6.98 13.78
CA GLU A 53 24.49 5.91 12.80
C GLU A 53 24.96 4.62 13.48
N VAL A 54 24.10 3.60 13.48
CA VAL A 54 24.52 2.26 13.86
C VAL A 54 24.77 1.52 12.57
N SER A 55 26.01 1.05 12.37
CA SER A 55 26.34 0.24 11.21
C SER A 55 25.30 -0.87 11.08
N ALA A 56 24.74 -1.03 9.88
CA ALA A 56 23.76 -2.09 9.64
C ALA A 56 24.31 -3.49 9.96
N GLU A 57 25.63 -3.66 10.08
CA GLU A 57 26.27 -4.90 10.53
C GLU A 57 26.12 -5.15 12.04
N GLU A 58 26.05 -4.10 12.86
CA GLU A 58 25.93 -4.18 14.32
C GLU A 58 24.50 -4.49 14.78
N ILE A 59 23.52 -4.24 13.91
CA ILE A 59 22.11 -4.50 14.16
C ILE A 59 21.87 -6.02 14.11
N PRO A 60 21.29 -6.66 15.15
CA PRO A 60 21.00 -8.09 15.14
C PRO A 60 20.23 -8.54 13.89
N LEU A 61 20.55 -9.72 13.33
CA LEU A 61 19.83 -10.29 12.17
C LEU A 61 18.33 -10.51 12.42
N THR A 62 17.92 -10.58 13.69
CA THR A 62 16.53 -10.70 14.12
C THR A 62 15.75 -9.39 14.03
N GLU A 63 16.44 -8.26 13.94
CA GLU A 63 15.80 -6.94 13.90
C GLU A 63 15.39 -6.59 12.47
N GLN A 64 14.11 -6.27 12.31
CA GLN A 64 13.55 -5.93 11.01
C GLN A 64 13.92 -4.50 10.63
N LEU A 65 14.56 -4.35 9.47
CA LEU A 65 14.85 -3.06 8.86
C LEU A 65 13.70 -2.66 7.94
N LEU A 66 13.25 -1.42 8.09
CA LEU A 66 12.22 -0.81 7.26
C LEU A 66 12.87 0.16 6.29
N HIS A 67 12.55 0.06 5.00
CA HIS A 67 13.06 1.02 4.04
C HIS A 67 12.34 2.36 4.12
N PHE A 68 13.04 3.42 3.75
CA PHE A 68 12.47 4.73 3.46
C PHE A 68 12.98 5.29 2.14
N LYS A 69 12.17 6.17 1.54
CA LYS A 69 12.55 7.02 0.42
C LYS A 69 11.95 8.40 0.64
N LEU A 70 12.83 9.39 0.76
CA LEU A 70 12.51 10.75 1.15
C LEU A 70 13.39 11.69 0.32
N GLY A 71 12.77 12.52 -0.51
CA GLY A 71 13.47 13.33 -1.50
C GLY A 71 14.42 12.51 -2.39
N GLN A 72 15.70 12.88 -2.37
CA GLN A 72 16.81 12.20 -3.07
C GLN A 72 17.61 11.26 -2.15
N THR A 73 17.04 10.86 -1.02
CA THR A 73 17.65 9.97 -0.04
C THR A 73 16.81 8.70 0.10
N ILE A 74 17.49 7.56 0.14
CA ILE A 74 16.91 6.27 0.50
C ILE A 74 17.68 5.69 1.67
N GLY A 75 17.09 4.74 2.37
CA GLY A 75 17.80 4.06 3.43
C GLY A 75 16.95 3.09 4.19
N TYR A 76 17.49 2.64 5.32
CA TYR A 76 16.88 1.70 6.23
C TYR A 76 16.93 2.20 7.66
N PHE A 77 15.88 1.95 8.41
CA PHE A 77 15.78 2.31 9.83
C PHE A 77 15.17 1.19 10.66
N THR A 78 15.47 1.18 11.95
CA THR A 78 14.90 0.24 12.91
C THR A 78 13.61 0.78 13.54
N LYS A 79 12.85 -0.10 14.22
CA LYS A 79 11.61 0.31 14.91
C LYS A 79 11.86 1.35 16.01
N GLU A 80 13.08 1.41 16.53
CA GLU A 80 13.56 2.29 17.59
C GLU A 80 14.08 3.62 17.06
N GLY A 81 14.11 3.82 15.74
CA GLY A 81 14.52 5.08 15.11
C GLY A 81 16.01 5.21 14.90
N LYS A 82 16.74 4.09 14.84
CA LYS A 82 18.15 4.10 14.42
C LYS A 82 18.22 4.01 12.91
N ILE A 83 19.00 4.88 12.28
CA ILE A 83 19.29 4.80 10.85
C ILE A 83 20.40 3.76 10.67
N ALA A 84 20.10 2.71 9.92
CA ALA A 84 21.03 1.62 9.61
C ALA A 84 21.87 1.92 8.37
N LEU A 85 21.26 2.59 7.40
CA LEU A 85 21.89 2.98 6.14
C LEU A 85 21.15 4.20 5.58
N SER A 86 21.88 5.16 5.04
CA SER A 86 21.33 6.34 4.36
C SER A 86 22.19 6.67 3.16
N GLU A 87 21.58 6.69 1.98
CA GLU A 87 22.26 6.90 0.71
C GLU A 87 21.54 7.97 -0.11
N SER A 88 22.30 8.97 -0.55
CA SER A 88 21.80 9.95 -1.52
C SER A 88 22.01 9.44 -2.94
N PHE A 89 21.04 9.62 -3.81
CA PHE A 89 21.12 9.15 -5.19
C PHE A 89 21.08 10.30 -6.21
N PRO A 90 21.97 10.30 -7.21
CA PRO A 90 22.12 11.43 -8.11
C PRO A 90 21.01 11.51 -9.18
N ALA A 91 20.41 10.37 -9.53
CA ALA A 91 19.42 10.29 -10.61
C ALA A 91 18.20 9.45 -10.24
N LYS A 92 18.36 8.12 -10.14
CA LYS A 92 17.26 7.20 -9.85
C LYS A 92 17.66 6.19 -8.78
N ALA A 93 16.65 5.71 -8.07
CA ALA A 93 16.79 4.69 -7.05
C ALA A 93 15.57 3.77 -7.01
N SER A 94 15.82 2.48 -6.80
CA SER A 94 14.84 1.44 -6.47
C SER A 94 15.18 0.88 -5.10
N ILE A 95 14.18 0.68 -4.25
CA ILE A 95 14.36 0.18 -2.88
C ILE A 95 13.15 -0.66 -2.46
N SER A 96 13.43 -1.73 -1.72
CA SER A 96 12.49 -2.54 -0.95
C SER A 96 13.07 -2.80 0.44
N ASP A 97 12.35 -3.53 1.30
CA ASP A 97 12.86 -3.95 2.62
C ASP A 97 14.06 -4.92 2.53
N THR A 98 14.34 -5.45 1.33
CA THR A 98 15.42 -6.43 1.10
C THR A 98 16.58 -5.83 0.31
N TYR A 99 16.29 -5.09 -0.76
CA TYR A 99 17.30 -4.63 -1.71
C TYR A 99 17.17 -3.15 -2.03
N TYR A 100 18.30 -2.52 -2.37
CA TYR A 100 18.33 -1.20 -2.99
C TYR A 100 19.35 -1.11 -4.10
N SER A 101 19.16 -0.15 -4.99
CA SER A 101 20.08 0.16 -6.06
C SER A 101 19.95 1.61 -6.49
N LEU A 102 21.10 2.22 -6.78
CA LEU A 102 21.23 3.57 -7.31
C LEU A 102 21.71 3.47 -8.76
N TYR A 103 21.04 4.17 -9.67
CA TYR A 103 21.35 4.05 -11.10
C TYR A 103 21.04 5.33 -11.88
N ASN A 104 21.67 5.47 -13.04
CA ASN A 104 21.48 6.58 -13.96
C ASN A 104 20.42 6.24 -15.03
N SER A 105 20.27 7.10 -16.03
CA SER A 105 19.29 6.88 -17.11
C SER A 105 19.72 5.82 -18.14
N GLU A 106 21.02 5.48 -18.22
CA GLU A 106 21.54 4.45 -19.13
C GLU A 106 21.30 3.05 -18.57
N ALA A 107 21.38 2.91 -17.25
CA ALA A 107 20.91 1.77 -16.47
C ALA A 107 21.40 0.41 -17.02
N GLN A 108 22.72 0.25 -17.11
CA GLN A 108 23.42 -0.98 -17.51
C GLN A 108 24.29 -1.50 -16.36
N ASP A 109 24.47 -2.81 -16.26
CA ASP A 109 25.31 -3.48 -15.25
C ASP A 109 25.11 -2.93 -13.83
N ILE A 110 23.85 -2.87 -13.42
CA ILE A 110 23.44 -2.14 -12.22
C ILE A 110 23.76 -2.96 -10.98
N SER A 111 24.66 -2.46 -10.14
CA SER A 111 24.91 -3.07 -8.82
C SER A 111 23.73 -2.82 -7.89
N PHE A 112 23.38 -3.84 -7.10
CA PHE A 112 22.39 -3.73 -6.05
C PHE A 112 22.91 -4.35 -4.76
N TYR A 113 22.35 -3.87 -3.66
CA TYR A 113 22.84 -4.07 -2.31
C TYR A 113 21.69 -4.58 -1.45
N ASN A 114 22.01 -5.37 -0.42
CA ASN A 114 21.03 -5.76 0.58
C ASN A 114 20.71 -4.57 1.52
N ASN A 115 19.72 -4.75 2.38
CA ASN A 115 19.34 -3.78 3.41
C ASN A 115 20.41 -3.51 4.48
N ARG A 116 21.60 -4.09 4.36
CA ARG A 116 22.76 -3.87 5.23
C ARG A 116 23.95 -3.22 4.50
N GLY A 117 23.78 -2.83 3.24
CA GLY A 117 24.82 -2.16 2.46
C GLY A 117 25.83 -3.10 1.81
N HIS A 118 25.70 -4.43 1.95
CA HIS A 118 26.54 -5.37 1.23
C HIS A 118 26.06 -5.54 -0.19
N LYS A 119 26.99 -5.55 -1.14
CA LYS A 119 26.68 -5.84 -2.54
C LYS A 119 26.08 -7.25 -2.65
N ALA A 120 24.83 -7.33 -3.08
CA ALA A 120 24.11 -8.60 -3.27
C ALA A 120 24.36 -9.17 -4.67
N GLY A 121 24.47 -8.31 -5.69
CA GLY A 121 24.74 -8.76 -7.05
C GLY A 121 24.85 -7.62 -8.06
N THR A 122 24.82 -7.98 -9.34
CA THR A 122 24.79 -7.04 -10.46
C THR A 122 23.72 -7.49 -11.44
N ILE A 123 22.78 -6.60 -11.76
CA ILE A 123 21.77 -6.80 -12.80
C ILE A 123 22.46 -6.66 -14.17
N SER A 124 22.60 -7.77 -14.88
CA SER A 124 23.34 -7.83 -16.15
C SER A 124 22.56 -7.33 -17.36
N THR A 125 21.25 -7.10 -17.21
CA THR A 125 20.40 -6.59 -18.28
C THR A 125 20.25 -5.07 -18.17
N SER A 126 20.17 -4.39 -19.32
CA SER A 126 19.88 -2.96 -19.34
C SER A 126 18.41 -2.71 -19.03
N GLY A 127 18.11 -1.73 -18.18
CA GLY A 127 16.75 -1.33 -17.84
C GLY A 127 16.64 -0.75 -16.44
N PHE A 128 15.41 -0.51 -15.99
CA PHE A 128 15.12 0.16 -14.73
C PHE A 128 14.70 -0.87 -13.66
N PRO A 129 15.53 -1.09 -12.62
CA PRO A 129 15.18 -2.00 -11.53
C PRO A 129 13.90 -1.57 -10.81
N PHE A 130 13.10 -2.57 -10.46
CA PHE A 130 11.91 -2.46 -9.63
C PHE A 130 11.96 -3.61 -8.61
N PHE A 131 12.20 -3.26 -7.35
CA PHE A 131 12.24 -4.23 -6.25
C PHE A 131 10.88 -4.30 -5.57
N GLU A 132 10.39 -5.50 -5.36
CA GLU A 132 9.16 -5.77 -4.62
C GLU A 132 9.43 -6.89 -3.62
N GLU A 133 9.52 -6.54 -2.33
CA GLU A 133 10.07 -7.41 -1.30
C GLU A 133 11.47 -7.92 -1.69
N ASP A 134 11.66 -9.23 -1.83
CA ASP A 134 12.88 -9.90 -2.27
C ASP A 134 12.95 -10.15 -3.79
N ARG A 135 11.91 -9.75 -4.54
CA ARG A 135 11.82 -9.99 -5.99
C ARG A 135 12.46 -8.86 -6.77
N ILE A 136 13.17 -9.23 -7.83
CA ILE A 136 13.91 -8.29 -8.69
C ILE A 136 13.29 -8.31 -10.08
N TYR A 137 12.60 -7.23 -10.43
CA TYR A 137 12.13 -6.97 -11.79
C TYR A 137 12.98 -5.88 -12.44
N VAL A 138 13.11 -5.93 -13.77
CA VAL A 138 13.81 -4.91 -14.55
C VAL A 138 12.95 -4.51 -15.73
N PHE A 139 12.45 -3.28 -15.74
CA PHE A 139 11.70 -2.73 -16.87
C PHE A 139 12.67 -2.37 -17.99
N LEU A 140 12.52 -3.06 -19.13
CA LEU A 140 13.44 -2.90 -20.25
C LEU A 140 13.25 -1.53 -20.94
N PRO A 141 14.29 -1.00 -21.59
CA PRO A 141 14.19 0.20 -22.39
C PRO A 141 13.02 0.12 -23.39
N GLY A 142 12.27 1.21 -23.53
CA GLY A 142 11.04 1.27 -24.33
C GLY A 142 9.75 1.01 -23.53
N GLY A 143 9.84 0.43 -22.33
CA GLY A 143 8.70 0.35 -21.41
C GLY A 143 7.61 -0.66 -21.78
N CYS A 144 7.83 -1.49 -22.80
CA CYS A 144 6.87 -2.52 -23.23
C CYS A 144 7.13 -3.89 -22.59
N SER A 145 8.34 -4.11 -22.08
CA SER A 145 8.79 -5.42 -21.61
C SER A 145 9.47 -5.30 -20.25
N PHE A 146 9.51 -6.40 -19.51
CA PHE A 146 10.23 -6.48 -18.24
C PHE A 146 10.79 -7.89 -18.04
N SER A 147 11.88 -7.97 -17.29
CA SER A 147 12.54 -9.21 -16.92
C SER A 147 12.41 -9.47 -15.43
N TYR A 148 12.41 -10.74 -15.05
CA TYR A 148 12.59 -11.19 -13.67
C TYR A 148 14.00 -11.73 -13.50
N CYS A 149 14.63 -11.35 -12.39
CA CYS A 149 15.99 -11.73 -12.06
C CYS A 149 16.03 -12.55 -10.77
N ASN A 150 17.00 -13.46 -10.71
CA ASN A 150 17.32 -14.15 -9.47
C ASN A 150 18.08 -13.24 -8.49
N ALA A 151 18.36 -13.75 -7.29
CA ALA A 151 19.06 -13.04 -6.22
C ALA A 151 20.49 -12.55 -6.56
N ASN A 152 21.08 -13.00 -7.68
CA ASN A 152 22.38 -12.52 -8.16
C ASN A 152 22.26 -11.43 -9.24
N GLY A 153 21.03 -11.09 -9.68
CA GLY A 153 20.76 -10.15 -10.76
C GLY A 153 20.78 -10.76 -12.17
N LYS A 154 20.85 -12.09 -12.29
CA LYS A 154 20.77 -12.77 -13.59
C LYS A 154 19.31 -12.93 -14.01
N VAL A 155 18.99 -12.58 -15.25
CA VAL A 155 17.66 -12.79 -15.84
C VAL A 155 17.30 -14.27 -15.86
N GLU A 156 16.16 -14.62 -15.29
CA GLU A 156 15.56 -15.96 -15.37
C GLU A 156 14.56 -16.05 -16.53
N TRP A 157 13.73 -15.02 -16.69
CA TRP A 157 12.78 -14.91 -17.79
C TRP A 157 12.48 -13.45 -18.14
N THR A 158 11.95 -13.26 -19.35
CA THR A 158 11.52 -11.95 -19.86
C THR A 158 10.10 -12.05 -20.39
N CYS A 159 9.23 -11.13 -19.96
CA CYS A 159 7.91 -10.94 -20.55
C CYS A 159 7.99 -9.86 -21.62
N GLU A 160 7.88 -10.28 -22.88
CA GLU A 160 7.90 -9.37 -24.03
C GLU A 160 6.50 -8.89 -24.41
N SER A 161 6.41 -7.62 -24.78
CA SER A 161 5.23 -7.03 -25.41
C SER A 161 5.65 -5.95 -26.41
N THR A 162 4.79 -5.68 -27.38
CA THR A 162 4.93 -4.54 -28.29
C THR A 162 4.23 -3.29 -27.74
N LEU A 163 3.44 -3.45 -26.67
CA LEU A 163 2.64 -2.40 -26.06
C LEU A 163 3.23 -1.96 -24.72
N PRO A 164 3.18 -0.66 -24.38
CA PRO A 164 3.67 -0.17 -23.10
C PRO A 164 2.98 -0.85 -21.91
N VAL A 165 3.77 -1.19 -20.89
CA VAL A 165 3.27 -1.60 -19.57
C VAL A 165 2.80 -0.34 -18.83
N THR A 166 1.52 -0.29 -18.49
CA THR A 166 0.89 0.87 -17.85
C THR A 166 0.55 0.62 -16.38
N ALA A 167 0.47 -0.65 -15.97
CA ALA A 167 0.28 -1.07 -14.59
C ALA A 167 1.04 -2.37 -14.31
N PHE A 168 1.55 -2.53 -13.09
CA PHE A 168 2.32 -3.70 -12.67
C PHE A 168 2.13 -3.95 -11.17
N SER A 169 2.06 -5.23 -10.79
CA SER A 169 2.09 -5.72 -9.41
C SER A 169 2.65 -7.14 -9.37
N SER A 170 3.21 -7.59 -8.25
CA SER A 170 3.58 -8.99 -8.03
C SER A 170 3.27 -9.46 -6.61
N ASN A 171 3.08 -10.77 -6.49
CA ASN A 171 3.18 -11.49 -5.23
C ASN A 171 4.33 -12.50 -5.32
N LYS A 172 4.45 -13.38 -4.33
CA LYS A 172 5.49 -14.42 -4.30
C LYS A 172 5.50 -15.32 -5.54
N ASN A 173 4.33 -15.72 -6.01
CA ASN A 173 4.17 -16.74 -7.06
C ASN A 173 3.96 -16.14 -8.45
N TYR A 174 3.45 -14.91 -8.54
CA TYR A 174 2.97 -14.33 -9.79
C TYR A 174 3.36 -12.86 -9.96
N ALA A 175 3.64 -12.47 -11.19
CA ALA A 175 3.65 -11.08 -11.64
C ALA A 175 2.41 -10.82 -12.50
N SER A 176 1.80 -9.64 -12.36
CA SER A 176 0.70 -9.19 -13.21
C SER A 176 1.08 -7.88 -13.90
N ALA A 177 0.90 -7.84 -15.21
CA ALA A 177 1.20 -6.69 -16.05
C ALA A 177 -0.03 -6.27 -16.85
N GLY A 178 -0.34 -4.98 -16.81
CA GLY A 178 -1.41 -4.34 -17.57
C GLY A 178 -0.84 -3.46 -18.67
N TYR A 179 -1.47 -3.48 -19.83
CA TYR A 179 -0.95 -2.85 -21.05
C TYR A 179 -1.85 -1.73 -21.58
N ALA A 180 -1.27 -0.94 -22.48
CA ALA A 180 -1.93 0.19 -23.13
C ALA A 180 -3.16 -0.17 -23.99
N ASP A 181 -3.33 -1.44 -24.39
CA ASP A 181 -4.50 -1.93 -25.14
C ASP A 181 -5.61 -2.48 -24.24
N GLY A 182 -5.49 -2.34 -22.93
CA GLY A 182 -6.46 -2.88 -21.98
C GLY A 182 -6.28 -4.38 -21.69
N SER A 183 -5.21 -5.02 -22.15
CA SER A 183 -4.90 -6.40 -21.79
C SER A 183 -4.16 -6.51 -20.45
N ILE A 184 -4.35 -7.64 -19.79
CA ILE A 184 -3.71 -8.06 -18.55
C ILE A 184 -3.05 -9.41 -18.81
N LYS A 185 -1.79 -9.55 -18.39
CA LYS A 185 -1.10 -10.84 -18.29
C LYS A 185 -0.81 -11.18 -16.84
N VAL A 186 -0.96 -12.45 -16.46
CA VAL A 186 -0.46 -13.01 -15.19
C VAL A 186 0.59 -14.06 -15.53
N ILE A 187 1.77 -13.91 -14.94
CA ILE A 187 2.98 -14.66 -15.24
C ILE A 187 3.41 -15.40 -13.97
N ASP A 188 3.64 -16.71 -14.05
CA ASP A 188 4.24 -17.49 -12.97
C ASP A 188 5.71 -17.08 -12.79
N ASN A 189 6.07 -16.60 -11.59
CA ASN A 189 7.40 -16.07 -11.30
C ASN A 189 8.50 -17.14 -11.36
N ARG A 190 8.17 -18.42 -11.18
CA ARG A 190 9.12 -19.53 -11.17
C ARG A 190 9.51 -19.97 -12.58
N THR A 191 8.57 -19.91 -13.52
CA THR A 191 8.70 -20.47 -14.87
C THR A 191 8.73 -19.41 -15.96
N GLY A 192 8.25 -18.20 -15.69
CA GLY A 192 8.05 -17.15 -16.68
C GLY A 192 6.88 -17.41 -17.64
N LYS A 193 6.06 -18.44 -17.38
CA LYS A 193 4.93 -18.79 -18.23
C LYS A 193 3.75 -17.86 -17.95
N VAL A 194 3.14 -17.34 -19.02
CA VAL A 194 1.85 -16.64 -18.93
C VAL A 194 0.75 -17.67 -18.62
N GLU A 195 0.17 -17.59 -17.42
CA GLU A 195 -0.96 -18.43 -17.01
C GLU A 195 -2.29 -17.85 -17.49
N ILE A 196 -2.42 -16.52 -17.44
CA ILE A 196 -3.62 -15.82 -17.85
C ILE A 196 -3.26 -14.69 -18.81
N SER A 197 -4.05 -14.55 -19.87
CA SER A 197 -4.06 -13.35 -20.71
C SER A 197 -5.50 -13.02 -21.08
N PHE A 198 -5.97 -11.83 -20.70
CA PHE A 198 -7.33 -11.36 -21.03
C PHE A 198 -7.41 -9.84 -21.07
N ALA A 199 -8.45 -9.32 -21.71
CA ALA A 199 -8.81 -7.91 -21.62
C ALA A 199 -10.20 -7.83 -20.99
N PRO A 200 -10.39 -7.07 -19.90
CA PRO A 200 -11.71 -6.93 -19.31
C PRO A 200 -12.75 -6.45 -20.35
N GLY A 201 -12.36 -5.52 -21.24
CA GLY A 201 -13.23 -4.89 -22.23
C GLY A 201 -14.15 -3.80 -21.63
N GLY A 202 -15.23 -3.46 -22.32
CA GLY A 202 -16.32 -2.62 -21.80
C GLY A 202 -16.14 -1.09 -21.85
N SER A 203 -14.96 -0.61 -22.24
CA SER A 203 -14.67 0.81 -22.48
C SER A 203 -14.46 1.10 -23.96
N ASP A 204 -14.75 2.33 -24.39
CA ASP A 204 -14.56 2.73 -25.79
C ASP A 204 -13.06 2.87 -26.14
N ASN A 205 -12.24 3.24 -25.15
CA ASN A 205 -10.78 3.35 -25.27
C ASN A 205 -10.10 2.44 -24.23
N PRO A 206 -9.65 1.25 -24.61
CA PRO A 206 -9.11 0.28 -23.67
C PRO A 206 -7.69 0.67 -23.22
N ILE A 207 -7.46 0.66 -21.92
CA ILE A 207 -6.15 0.90 -21.28
C ILE A 207 -6.22 0.37 -19.84
N LEU A 208 -5.11 -0.18 -19.31
CA LEU A 208 -5.00 -0.48 -17.88
C LEU A 208 -4.41 0.70 -17.12
N LEU A 209 -5.08 1.14 -16.06
CA LEU A 209 -4.66 2.29 -15.26
C LEU A 209 -4.36 1.91 -13.81
N GLY A 210 -4.93 0.83 -13.30
CA GLY A 210 -4.63 0.25 -12.00
C GLY A 210 -4.68 -1.26 -12.09
N LEU A 211 -3.82 -1.94 -11.34
CA LEU A 211 -3.71 -3.39 -11.35
C LEU A 211 -3.14 -3.85 -10.01
N ASP A 212 -3.72 -4.90 -9.46
CA ASP A 212 -3.12 -5.67 -8.38
C ASP A 212 -3.51 -7.14 -8.46
N ILE A 213 -2.70 -8.01 -7.86
CA ILE A 213 -2.93 -9.45 -7.75
C ILE A 213 -3.05 -9.84 -6.28
N SER A 214 -4.01 -10.68 -5.93
CA SER A 214 -4.22 -11.10 -4.55
C SER A 214 -3.01 -11.88 -3.99
N PRO A 215 -2.80 -11.90 -2.66
CA PRO A 215 -1.69 -12.63 -2.05
C PRO A 215 -1.63 -14.13 -2.42
N ASP A 216 -2.79 -14.77 -2.62
CA ASP A 216 -2.90 -16.17 -3.05
C ASP A 216 -2.70 -16.36 -4.57
N GLY A 217 -2.81 -15.30 -5.37
CA GLY A 217 -2.70 -15.34 -6.83
C GLY A 217 -3.97 -15.76 -7.57
N GLU A 218 -5.09 -15.91 -6.85
CA GLU A 218 -6.37 -16.35 -7.42
C GLU A 218 -7.21 -15.20 -7.98
N TYR A 219 -6.95 -13.96 -7.57
CA TYR A 219 -7.73 -12.79 -7.98
C TYR A 219 -6.85 -11.72 -8.60
N VAL A 220 -7.39 -11.08 -9.63
CA VAL A 220 -6.79 -9.90 -10.27
C VAL A 220 -7.78 -8.76 -10.23
N ALA A 221 -7.38 -7.65 -9.63
CA ALA A 221 -8.17 -6.43 -9.58
C ALA A 221 -7.58 -5.39 -10.52
N SER A 222 -8.43 -4.66 -11.24
CA SER A 222 -7.98 -3.68 -12.21
C SER A 222 -8.92 -2.50 -12.36
N ILE A 223 -8.35 -1.37 -12.77
CA ILE A 223 -9.09 -0.23 -13.32
C ILE A 223 -8.76 -0.17 -14.81
N SER A 224 -9.78 -0.29 -15.64
CA SER A 224 -9.66 -0.39 -17.09
C SER A 224 -10.53 0.65 -17.79
N GLY A 225 -9.96 1.24 -18.85
CA GLY A 225 -10.67 2.06 -19.82
C GLY A 225 -10.63 3.57 -19.59
N LEU A 226 -10.90 4.28 -20.67
CA LEU A 226 -11.33 5.68 -20.71
C LEU A 226 -12.67 5.75 -21.47
N ASN A 227 -13.49 6.76 -21.17
CA ASN A 227 -14.87 6.88 -21.63
C ASN A 227 -15.68 5.62 -21.29
N LYS A 228 -16.11 5.53 -20.02
CA LYS A 228 -16.64 4.34 -19.31
C LYS A 228 -15.54 3.55 -18.60
N GLN A 229 -14.66 4.24 -17.89
CA GLN A 229 -13.72 3.60 -16.97
C GLN A 229 -14.47 2.73 -15.94
N ARG A 230 -13.88 1.61 -15.58
CA ARG A 230 -14.48 0.67 -14.64
C ARG A 230 -13.45 -0.04 -13.79
N PHE A 231 -13.86 -0.34 -12.56
CA PHE A 231 -13.18 -1.32 -11.72
C PHE A 231 -13.65 -2.73 -12.09
N VAL A 232 -12.73 -3.68 -12.14
CA VAL A 232 -12.98 -5.09 -12.47
C VAL A 232 -12.19 -5.99 -11.52
N LEU A 233 -12.88 -6.93 -10.89
CA LEU A 233 -12.31 -8.03 -10.14
C LEU A 233 -12.55 -9.34 -10.90
N ALA A 234 -11.47 -10.01 -11.26
CA ALA A 234 -11.49 -11.29 -11.95
C ALA A 234 -10.90 -12.39 -11.06
N HIS A 235 -11.47 -13.59 -11.15
CA HIS A 235 -10.93 -14.82 -10.58
C HIS A 235 -10.17 -15.59 -11.66
N LYS A 236 -9.00 -16.14 -11.31
CA LYS A 236 -8.21 -17.02 -12.14
C LYS A 236 -8.92 -18.36 -12.28
N GLU A 237 -9.01 -18.85 -13.50
CA GLU A 237 -9.55 -20.18 -13.81
C GLU A 237 -8.68 -20.78 -14.92
N GLU A 238 -8.70 -22.10 -15.07
CA GLU A 238 -7.82 -22.82 -16.02
C GLU A 238 -7.96 -22.36 -17.48
N ASN A 239 -9.17 -21.96 -17.90
CA ASN A 239 -9.45 -21.62 -19.30
C ASN A 239 -9.55 -20.11 -19.55
N GLN A 240 -10.39 -19.42 -18.76
CA GLN A 240 -10.66 -18.01 -18.95
C GLN A 240 -10.98 -17.34 -17.60
N PRO A 241 -10.44 -16.15 -17.33
CA PRO A 241 -10.76 -15.43 -16.11
C PRO A 241 -12.25 -15.17 -15.98
N LYS A 242 -12.79 -15.41 -14.80
CA LYS A 242 -14.19 -15.14 -14.48
C LYS A 242 -14.30 -13.76 -13.85
N ILE A 243 -15.02 -12.84 -14.48
CA ILE A 243 -15.32 -11.54 -13.87
C ILE A 243 -16.32 -11.78 -12.71
N LEU A 244 -15.87 -11.54 -11.49
CA LEU A 244 -16.69 -11.68 -10.28
C LEU A 244 -17.46 -10.41 -9.94
N PHE A 245 -16.81 -9.27 -10.14
CA PHE A 245 -17.41 -7.97 -9.87
C PHE A 245 -16.87 -6.94 -10.85
N HIS A 246 -17.74 -6.03 -11.26
CA HIS A 246 -17.32 -4.82 -11.94
C HIS A 246 -18.27 -3.67 -11.59
N THR A 247 -17.76 -2.45 -11.69
CA THR A 247 -18.59 -1.24 -11.59
C THR A 247 -18.01 -0.15 -12.46
N PHE A 248 -18.88 0.61 -13.14
CA PHE A 248 -18.45 1.80 -13.87
C PHE A 248 -18.14 2.92 -12.88
N LEU A 249 -17.08 3.66 -13.16
CA LEU A 249 -16.64 4.78 -12.33
C LEU A 249 -17.27 6.08 -12.87
N SER A 250 -17.52 7.03 -11.96
CA SER A 250 -18.17 8.31 -12.29
C SER A 250 -17.29 9.26 -13.09
N SER A 251 -15.98 9.05 -13.07
CA SER A 251 -14.99 9.83 -13.84
C SER A 251 -13.97 8.93 -14.50
N ASP A 252 -13.38 9.44 -15.58
CA ASP A 252 -12.20 8.85 -16.17
C ASP A 252 -10.93 9.50 -15.61
N LEU A 253 -10.20 8.75 -14.79
CA LEU A 253 -8.85 9.15 -14.39
C LEU A 253 -7.88 8.88 -15.56
N HIS A 254 -7.13 9.89 -15.97
CA HIS A 254 -6.19 9.81 -17.11
C HIS A 254 -4.76 9.51 -16.66
N ARG A 255 -4.61 8.78 -15.55
CA ARG A 255 -3.32 8.52 -14.90
C ARG A 255 -3.33 7.17 -14.20
N ARG A 256 -2.14 6.63 -13.92
CA ARG A 256 -2.02 5.44 -13.05
C ARG A 256 -2.75 5.67 -11.74
N THR A 257 -3.60 4.72 -11.39
CA THR A 257 -4.55 4.78 -10.29
C THR A 257 -4.29 3.65 -9.30
N PHE A 258 -4.51 3.94 -8.03
CA PHE A 258 -4.30 3.01 -6.93
C PHE A 258 -5.32 1.87 -6.97
N VAL A 259 -4.83 0.63 -6.98
CA VAL A 259 -5.57 -0.60 -6.74
C VAL A 259 -4.68 -1.44 -5.84
N LYS A 260 -5.19 -1.94 -4.71
CA LYS A 260 -4.40 -2.79 -3.81
C LYS A 260 -5.27 -3.77 -3.01
N PHE A 261 -4.87 -5.03 -2.96
CA PHE A 261 -5.42 -6.04 -2.04
C PHE A 261 -4.89 -5.80 -0.62
N SER A 262 -5.72 -6.10 0.38
CA SER A 262 -5.26 -6.27 1.76
C SER A 262 -4.31 -7.47 1.89
N LYS A 263 -3.45 -7.52 2.91
CA LYS A 263 -2.50 -8.64 3.10
C LYS A 263 -3.21 -9.98 3.30
N ASP A 264 -4.42 -9.98 3.84
CA ASP A 264 -5.27 -11.17 3.98
C ASP A 264 -6.01 -11.58 2.70
N GLY A 265 -5.92 -10.78 1.63
CA GLY A 265 -6.60 -11.00 0.35
C GLY A 265 -8.11 -10.81 0.38
N GLN A 266 -8.70 -10.39 1.50
CA GLN A 266 -10.16 -10.33 1.67
C GLN A 266 -10.79 -9.04 1.16
N LYS A 267 -9.99 -7.99 0.96
CA LYS A 267 -10.48 -6.69 0.48
C LYS A 267 -9.62 -6.18 -0.66
N VAL A 268 -10.25 -5.44 -1.57
CA VAL A 268 -9.57 -4.67 -2.61
C VAL A 268 -9.94 -3.21 -2.48
N PHE A 269 -8.93 -2.38 -2.36
CA PHE A 269 -9.03 -0.94 -2.34
C PHE A 269 -8.74 -0.40 -3.74
N TYR A 270 -9.56 0.52 -4.23
CA TYR A 270 -9.31 1.17 -5.52
C TYR A 270 -9.72 2.65 -5.45
N ASN A 271 -8.83 3.53 -5.90
CA ASN A 271 -9.10 4.96 -5.92
C ASN A 271 -9.88 5.32 -7.19
N TYR A 272 -10.88 6.19 -7.07
CA TYR A 272 -11.55 6.82 -8.20
C TYR A 272 -11.96 8.24 -7.78
N GLU A 273 -12.65 8.99 -8.64
CA GLU A 273 -13.02 10.40 -8.44
C GLU A 273 -13.32 10.79 -6.98
N ASN A 274 -12.40 11.46 -6.27
CA ASN A 274 -12.60 11.89 -4.87
C ASN A 274 -13.15 10.80 -3.92
N HIS A 275 -12.96 9.52 -4.26
CA HIS A 275 -13.50 8.39 -3.54
C HIS A 275 -12.49 7.24 -3.51
N LEU A 276 -12.69 6.39 -2.51
CA LEU A 276 -12.04 5.12 -2.36
C LEU A 276 -13.12 4.05 -2.39
N GLY A 277 -13.07 3.20 -3.39
CA GLY A 277 -13.84 1.98 -3.45
C GLY A 277 -13.18 0.89 -2.63
N ILE A 278 -13.99 0.13 -1.90
CA ILE A 278 -13.55 -1.03 -1.14
C ILE A 278 -14.47 -2.19 -1.50
N TYR A 279 -13.93 -3.19 -2.19
CA TYR A 279 -14.67 -4.42 -2.45
C TYR A 279 -14.28 -5.47 -1.40
N ASP A 280 -15.26 -5.92 -0.61
CA ASP A 280 -15.10 -6.98 0.38
C ASP A 280 -15.47 -8.32 -0.26
N LEU A 281 -14.49 -9.22 -0.42
CA LEU A 281 -14.66 -10.51 -1.10
C LEU A 281 -15.55 -11.45 -0.28
N GLN A 282 -15.48 -11.40 1.06
CA GLN A 282 -16.29 -12.26 1.92
C GLN A 282 -17.76 -11.84 1.90
N LYS A 283 -18.02 -10.54 2.01
CA LYS A 283 -19.37 -9.98 2.01
C LYS A 283 -19.94 -9.78 0.61
N GLN A 284 -19.12 -9.93 -0.43
CA GLN A 284 -19.44 -9.63 -1.83
C GLN A 284 -20.09 -8.25 -1.98
N LYS A 285 -19.54 -7.26 -1.28
CA LYS A 285 -20.13 -5.93 -1.19
C LYS A 285 -19.09 -4.86 -1.49
N ASN A 286 -19.50 -3.92 -2.33
CA ASN A 286 -18.72 -2.72 -2.61
C ASN A 286 -19.13 -1.57 -1.67
N TYR A 287 -18.14 -0.92 -1.08
CA TYR A 287 -18.26 0.27 -0.26
C TYR A 287 -17.57 1.43 -0.96
N SER A 288 -17.98 2.65 -0.62
CA SER A 288 -17.36 3.86 -1.11
C SER A 288 -17.17 4.84 0.03
N ILE A 289 -15.96 5.35 0.17
CA ILE A 289 -15.59 6.36 1.16
C ILE A 289 -15.11 7.60 0.40
N ARG A 290 -15.57 8.79 0.79
CA ARG A 290 -15.11 10.04 0.19
C ARG A 290 -13.67 10.34 0.62
N ILE A 291 -12.75 10.41 -0.34
CA ILE A 291 -11.34 10.75 -0.14
C ILE A 291 -10.89 11.66 -1.28
N GLU A 292 -10.63 12.92 -0.98
CA GLU A 292 -10.27 13.94 -1.99
C GLU A 292 -8.80 13.89 -2.44
N SER A 293 -8.03 12.92 -1.96
CA SER A 293 -6.61 12.78 -2.25
C SER A 293 -6.35 11.67 -3.27
N LYS A 294 -5.33 11.84 -4.10
CA LYS A 294 -4.78 10.72 -4.88
C LYS A 294 -4.06 9.77 -3.93
N ILE A 295 -4.51 8.53 -3.82
CA ILE A 295 -3.83 7.53 -2.99
C ILE A 295 -2.51 7.11 -3.64
N LEU A 296 -1.45 7.10 -2.83
CA LEU A 296 -0.08 6.77 -3.22
C LEU A 296 0.35 5.40 -2.69
N SER A 297 0.00 5.10 -1.43
CA SER A 297 0.36 3.84 -0.80
C SER A 297 -0.68 3.44 0.25
N MET A 298 -0.64 2.15 0.60
CA MET A 298 -1.41 1.56 1.68
C MET A 298 -0.51 0.64 2.50
N GLU A 299 -0.65 0.78 3.80
CA GLU A 299 -0.02 -0.03 4.83
C GLU A 299 -1.12 -0.56 5.77
N GLU A 300 -0.86 -1.64 6.49
CA GLU A 300 -1.88 -2.25 7.35
C GLU A 300 -1.29 -2.96 8.55
N THR A 301 -2.05 -2.86 9.64
CA THR A 301 -1.89 -3.61 10.89
C THR A 301 -2.98 -4.67 10.98
N ASP A 302 -3.04 -5.41 12.09
CA ASP A 302 -4.08 -6.42 12.29
C ASP A 302 -5.49 -5.82 12.32
N ASP A 303 -5.66 -4.55 12.68
CA ASP A 303 -6.96 -3.92 12.88
C ASP A 303 -7.27 -2.77 11.90
N LEU A 304 -6.23 -2.10 11.39
CA LEU A 304 -6.35 -0.83 10.67
C LEU A 304 -5.63 -0.86 9.33
N PHE A 305 -6.23 -0.21 8.35
CA PHE A 305 -5.63 0.20 7.09
C PHE A 305 -5.21 1.67 7.17
N PHE A 306 -4.01 1.96 6.70
CA PHE A 306 -3.46 3.32 6.60
C PHE A 306 -3.24 3.64 5.13
N LEU A 307 -3.84 4.73 4.65
CA LEU A 307 -3.68 5.20 3.28
C LEU A 307 -2.98 6.54 3.25
N LEU A 308 -1.91 6.64 2.47
CA LEU A 308 -1.26 7.92 2.19
C LEU A 308 -1.84 8.51 0.91
N GLY A 309 -2.58 9.61 1.05
CA GLY A 309 -3.07 10.40 -0.05
C GLY A 309 -2.25 11.67 -0.26
N LYS A 310 -2.21 12.17 -1.50
CA LYS A 310 -1.65 13.48 -1.85
C LYS A 310 -2.67 14.32 -2.63
N LYS A 311 -2.82 15.58 -2.24
CA LYS A 311 -3.54 16.63 -2.96
C LYS A 311 -2.67 17.88 -2.93
N ASP A 312 -2.24 18.33 -4.11
CA ASP A 312 -1.29 19.43 -4.26
C ASP A 312 -0.01 19.22 -3.42
N ASN A 313 0.30 20.11 -2.47
CA ASN A 313 1.45 19.99 -1.57
C ASN A 313 1.12 19.36 -0.21
N THR A 314 -0.12 18.88 -0.04
CA THR A 314 -0.60 18.31 1.21
C THR A 314 -0.68 16.78 1.09
N TYR A 315 -0.02 16.11 2.04
CA TYR A 315 -0.18 14.69 2.27
C TYR A 315 -1.20 14.47 3.39
N THR A 316 -2.07 13.48 3.23
CA THR A 316 -3.07 13.09 4.22
C THR A 316 -2.97 11.61 4.48
N VAL A 317 -2.86 11.22 5.74
CA VAL A 317 -2.95 9.82 6.18
C VAL A 317 -4.39 9.58 6.60
N TYR A 318 -5.06 8.63 5.94
CA TYR A 318 -6.41 8.18 6.28
C TYR A 318 -6.33 6.87 7.05
N ILE A 319 -7.14 6.74 8.09
CA ILE A 319 -7.18 5.59 9.00
C ILE A 319 -8.54 4.92 8.83
N ILE A 320 -8.53 3.68 8.34
CA ILE A 320 -9.75 2.93 8.02
C ILE A 320 -9.75 1.62 8.80
N GLU A 321 -10.82 1.34 9.53
CA GLU A 321 -11.01 0.06 10.20
C GLU A 321 -11.27 -1.09 9.22
N ARG A 322 -11.02 -2.34 9.67
CA ARG A 322 -11.45 -3.53 8.93
C ARG A 322 -12.97 -3.63 8.65
N THR A 323 -13.77 -2.82 9.34
CA THR A 323 -15.22 -2.65 9.14
C THR A 323 -15.56 -1.74 7.96
N ASN A 324 -14.56 -1.15 7.29
CA ASN A 324 -14.67 -0.17 6.20
C ASN A 324 -15.18 1.21 6.66
N VAL A 325 -14.97 1.54 7.94
CA VAL A 325 -15.28 2.85 8.51
C VAL A 325 -14.01 3.70 8.52
N LEU A 326 -14.13 4.96 8.08
CA LEU A 326 -13.07 5.95 8.19
C LEU A 326 -13.09 6.52 9.61
N GLU A 327 -12.09 6.14 10.42
CA GLU A 327 -11.98 6.57 11.82
C GLU A 327 -11.43 7.99 11.94
N GLY A 328 -10.48 8.34 11.07
CA GLY A 328 -9.83 9.63 11.15
C GLY A 328 -8.84 9.87 10.03
N SER A 329 -8.30 11.08 10.04
CA SER A 329 -7.20 11.45 9.17
C SER A 329 -6.40 12.60 9.78
N PHE A 330 -5.14 12.71 9.38
CA PHE A 330 -4.32 13.88 9.65
C PHE A 330 -3.54 14.26 8.40
N SER A 331 -3.25 15.55 8.28
CA SER A 331 -2.62 16.12 7.09
C SER A 331 -1.39 16.94 7.44
N PHE A 332 -0.44 16.98 6.53
CA PHE A 332 0.77 17.79 6.63
C PHE A 332 1.27 18.21 5.26
N GLU A 333 1.88 19.39 5.19
CA GLU A 333 2.60 19.84 4.00
C GLU A 333 3.99 19.23 3.96
N ALA A 334 4.41 18.75 2.79
CA ALA A 334 5.71 18.13 2.54
C ALA A 334 5.99 18.09 1.04
N ASP A 335 7.27 18.09 0.66
CA ASP A 335 7.70 17.79 -0.71
C ASP A 335 7.71 16.27 -0.95
N SER A 336 8.07 15.50 0.08
CA SER A 336 8.07 14.04 0.04
C SER A 336 7.56 13.40 1.33
N ALA A 337 6.88 12.27 1.20
CA ALA A 337 6.34 11.53 2.34
C ALA A 337 6.20 10.05 2.03
N PHE A 338 6.25 9.24 3.09
CA PHE A 338 5.89 7.82 3.05
C PHE A 338 5.16 7.45 4.35
N ILE A 339 4.49 6.30 4.32
CA ILE A 339 4.02 5.62 5.53
C ILE A 339 4.53 4.18 5.53
N LYS A 340 4.78 3.65 6.71
CA LYS A 340 5.10 2.23 6.96
C LYS A 340 4.40 1.76 8.22
N THR A 341 4.01 0.50 8.26
CA THR A 341 3.52 -0.13 9.50
C THR A 341 4.42 -1.30 9.89
N CYS A 342 4.67 -1.45 11.18
CA CYS A 342 5.27 -2.66 11.72
C CYS A 342 4.69 -2.90 13.11
N ASP A 343 4.17 -4.11 13.35
CA ASP A 343 3.41 -4.44 14.56
C ASP A 343 2.29 -3.41 14.80
N ASN A 344 2.29 -2.76 15.98
CA ASN A 344 1.34 -1.72 16.37
C ASN A 344 1.92 -0.30 16.19
N TYR A 345 2.87 -0.12 15.28
CA TYR A 345 3.49 1.17 15.00
C TYR A 345 3.14 1.65 13.59
N LEU A 346 2.80 2.93 13.49
CA LEU A 346 2.76 3.68 12.24
C LEU A 346 3.99 4.58 12.18
N PHE A 347 4.77 4.43 11.12
CA PHE A 347 5.88 5.32 10.80
C PHE A 347 5.44 6.30 9.71
N THR A 348 5.68 7.58 9.94
CA THR A 348 5.38 8.64 8.98
C THR A 348 6.67 9.35 8.60
N GLY A 349 7.03 9.27 7.32
CA GLY A 349 8.11 10.07 6.74
C GLY A 349 7.59 11.40 6.24
N LYS A 350 8.29 12.47 6.55
CA LYS A 350 8.04 13.83 6.07
C LYS A 350 9.39 14.49 5.76
N ASP A 351 9.62 14.77 4.48
CA ASP A 351 10.80 15.48 3.97
C ASP A 351 12.11 14.83 4.44
N ASP A 352 12.74 15.35 5.47
CA ASP A 352 13.98 14.84 6.06
C ASP A 352 13.78 14.17 7.42
N THR A 353 12.53 13.89 7.81
CA THR A 353 12.22 13.35 9.13
C THR A 353 11.37 12.09 9.07
N ILE A 354 11.58 11.20 10.03
CA ILE A 354 10.77 10.00 10.26
C ILE A 354 10.23 10.10 11.69
N SER A 355 8.94 9.85 11.87
CA SER A 355 8.31 9.81 13.19
C SER A 355 7.63 8.46 13.42
N ARG A 356 7.66 7.98 14.67
CA ARG A 356 6.92 6.80 15.11
C ARG A 356 5.68 7.22 15.90
N ILE A 357 4.56 6.60 15.57
CA ILE A 357 3.29 6.71 16.29
C ILE A 357 2.91 5.32 16.76
N THR A 358 2.68 5.18 18.07
CA THR A 358 2.21 3.95 18.70
C THR A 358 0.69 3.89 18.64
N ILE A 359 0.17 2.74 18.24
CA ILE A 359 -1.26 2.48 18.12
C ILE A 359 -1.68 1.59 19.29
N SER A 360 -2.53 2.11 20.18
CA SER A 360 -3.16 1.32 21.25
C SER A 360 -4.68 1.33 21.09
N LYS A 361 -5.33 0.30 21.64
CA LYS A 361 -6.79 0.19 21.71
C LYS A 361 -7.18 0.18 23.19
N GLU A 362 -7.65 1.32 23.68
CA GLU A 362 -7.90 1.58 25.11
C GLU A 362 -9.38 1.48 25.47
#